data_AF-A0A8J7CUH3-F1
#
_entry.id   AF-A0A8J7CUH3-F1
#
_cell.length_a   1.000
_cell.length_b   1.000
_cell.length_c   1.000
_cell.angle_alpha   90.00
_cell.angle_beta   90.00
_cell.angle_gamma   90.00
#
_symmetry.space_group_name_H-M   'P 1'
#
loop_
_entity.id
_entity.type
_entity.pdbx_description
1 polymer ?
#
loop_
_entity_poly.entity_id
_entity_poly.type
_entity_poly.pdbx_seq_one_letter_code
_entity_poly.pdbx_strand_id
1 'polypeptide(L)'
;MRLCLLSLLIAGPAPAGEPAMLPVADHARWQAIGRLNRDGYRDRGMCTATLIGPDLVLTAAHCLRDGTGGAVRPERLRFLAGWLRGEAAAIARIASVEMAATGPAATATDRALLRLAAPVTTIRPLPLAAPDPGRPARILGYRRDRPHALSDAGDCALELLPGGTMRLGCPVTSGNSGGPVLQRGEAGWQVVGIVSATDGRETLAAPLP
;
A
#
# COMPACT_ATOMS: atom_id res chain seq x y z
N MET A 1 -13.78 25.00 -55.20
CA MET A 1 -13.39 23.83 -54.38
C MET A 1 -12.38 24.28 -53.32
N ARG A 2 -12.80 24.50 -52.08
CA ARG A 2 -11.91 24.67 -50.93
C ARG A 2 -12.19 23.53 -49.98
N LEU A 3 -11.26 22.58 -49.90
CA LEU A 3 -11.32 21.41 -49.04
C LEU A 3 -10.90 21.86 -47.63
N CYS A 4 -11.86 21.98 -46.71
CA CYS A 4 -11.56 22.16 -45.29
C CYS A 4 -11.17 20.79 -44.70
N LEU A 5 -9.87 20.57 -44.47
CA LEU A 5 -9.44 19.47 -43.62
C LEU A 5 -9.83 19.78 -42.16
N LEU A 6 -10.80 19.04 -41.63
CA LEU A 6 -11.04 18.99 -40.20
C LEU A 6 -9.97 18.10 -39.55
N SER A 7 -9.04 18.73 -38.86
CA SER A 7 -8.06 18.06 -38.00
C SER A 7 -8.78 17.46 -36.79
N LEU A 8 -9.00 16.16 -36.79
CA LEU A 8 -9.54 15.44 -35.64
C LEU A 8 -8.44 15.35 -34.57
N LEU A 9 -8.56 16.18 -33.52
CA LEU A 9 -7.70 16.08 -32.33
C LEU A 9 -8.04 14.79 -31.59
N ILE A 10 -7.21 13.77 -31.74
CA ILE A 10 -7.30 12.53 -30.95
C ILE A 10 -6.80 12.88 -29.55
N ALA A 11 -7.72 13.04 -28.60
CA ALA A 11 -7.37 13.18 -27.18
C ALA A 11 -6.77 11.84 -26.71
N GLY A 12 -5.45 11.82 -26.49
CA GLY A 12 -4.79 10.70 -25.84
C GLY A 12 -5.28 10.53 -24.38
N PRO A 13 -5.13 9.33 -23.80
CA PRO A 13 -5.48 9.13 -22.40
C PRO A 13 -4.67 10.09 -21.51
N ALA A 14 -5.36 10.80 -20.62
CA ALA A 14 -4.69 11.66 -19.65
C ALA A 14 -3.78 10.80 -18.76
N PRO A 15 -2.56 11.27 -18.42
CA PRO A 15 -1.75 10.58 -17.44
C PRO A 15 -2.55 10.37 -16.16
N ALA A 16 -2.49 9.17 -15.59
CA ALA A 16 -3.12 8.89 -14.31
C ALA A 16 -2.63 9.92 -13.29
N GLY A 17 -3.57 10.67 -12.70
CA GLY A 17 -3.26 11.70 -11.72
C GLY A 17 -2.63 11.11 -10.46
N GLU A 18 -1.92 11.94 -9.68
CA GLU A 18 -1.45 11.52 -8.36
C GLU A 18 -2.60 10.97 -7.50
N PRO A 19 -2.31 10.04 -6.56
CA PRO A 19 -3.32 9.54 -5.62
C PRO A 19 -4.05 10.68 -4.93
N ALA A 20 -5.36 10.73 -5.08
CA ALA A 20 -6.21 11.74 -4.47
C ALA A 20 -6.37 11.42 -2.98
N MET A 21 -6.61 12.44 -2.15
CA MET A 21 -7.00 12.18 -0.76
C MET A 21 -8.36 11.48 -0.74
N LEU A 22 -8.46 10.38 0.01
CA LEU A 22 -9.73 9.71 0.21
C LEU A 22 -10.70 10.66 0.94
N PRO A 23 -11.98 10.74 0.56
CA PRO A 23 -12.95 11.54 1.30
C PRO A 23 -13.03 11.14 2.77
N VAL A 24 -13.20 12.12 3.67
CA VAL A 24 -13.28 11.87 5.12
C VAL A 24 -14.37 10.86 5.48
N ALA A 25 -15.53 10.99 4.83
CA ALA A 25 -16.67 10.08 5.04
C ALA A 25 -16.37 8.61 4.64
N ASP A 26 -15.35 8.38 3.82
CA ASP A 26 -15.02 7.05 3.31
C ASP A 26 -14.00 6.32 4.19
N HIS A 27 -13.26 7.03 5.05
CA HIS A 27 -12.18 6.46 5.86
C HIS A 27 -12.64 5.35 6.80
N ALA A 28 -13.87 5.44 7.33
CA ALA A 28 -14.43 4.42 8.21
C ALA A 28 -14.50 3.02 7.56
N ARG A 29 -14.56 2.95 6.22
CA ARG A 29 -14.59 1.68 5.47
C ARG A 29 -13.22 1.01 5.36
N TRP A 30 -12.15 1.73 5.67
CA TRP A 30 -10.76 1.33 5.40
C TRP A 30 -9.89 1.31 6.66
N GLN A 31 -10.50 1.17 7.83
CA GLN A 31 -9.80 1.20 9.12
C GLN A 31 -8.77 0.07 9.30
N ALA A 32 -8.87 -1.02 8.53
CA ALA A 32 -7.84 -2.06 8.50
C ALA A 32 -6.51 -1.55 7.92
N ILE A 33 -6.50 -0.45 7.17
CA ILE A 33 -5.32 0.15 6.57
C ILE A 33 -4.83 1.27 7.48
N GLY A 34 -3.57 1.19 7.87
CA GLY A 34 -2.99 2.07 8.88
C GLY A 34 -1.59 2.53 8.54
N ARG A 35 -1.10 3.48 9.34
CA ARG A 35 0.30 3.88 9.31
C ARG A 35 1.13 2.88 10.10
N LEU A 36 2.26 2.49 9.54
CA LEU A 36 3.33 1.85 10.28
C LEU A 36 4.39 2.90 10.59
N ASN A 37 4.42 3.35 11.84
CA ASN A 37 5.37 4.34 12.29
C ASN A 37 6.59 3.67 12.92
N ARG A 38 7.76 4.23 12.62
CA ARG A 38 9.02 3.91 13.27
C ARG A 38 9.40 5.06 14.18
N ASP A 39 9.52 4.79 15.47
CA ASP A 39 10.06 5.74 16.42
C ASP A 39 11.60 5.71 16.42
N GLY A 40 12.22 6.84 16.76
CA GLY A 40 13.67 6.97 16.78
C GLY A 40 14.13 8.42 16.88
N TYR A 41 15.28 8.64 17.49
CA TYR A 41 15.90 9.97 17.58
C TYR A 41 16.41 10.45 16.21
N ARG A 42 16.99 9.55 15.39
CA ARG A 42 17.59 9.86 14.08
C ARG A 42 16.85 9.30 12.88
N ASP A 43 15.92 8.36 13.08
CA ASP A 43 15.17 7.70 12.01
C ASP A 43 13.70 7.66 12.39
N ARG A 44 13.00 8.73 12.03
CA ARG A 44 11.53 8.80 12.05
C ARG A 44 11.06 8.52 10.64
N GLY A 45 10.39 7.39 10.48
CA GLY A 45 9.87 6.95 9.19
C GLY A 45 8.42 6.53 9.34
N MET A 46 7.68 6.63 8.25
CA MET A 46 6.36 6.03 8.17
C MET A 46 6.18 5.33 6.83
N CYS A 47 5.49 4.20 6.91
CA CYS A 47 4.98 3.42 5.81
C CYS A 47 3.48 3.21 6.01
N THR A 48 2.86 2.51 5.06
CA THR A 48 1.52 1.96 5.19
C THR A 48 1.61 0.49 5.58
N ALA A 49 0.60 -0.02 6.27
CA ALA A 49 0.44 -1.43 6.57
C ALA A 49 -1.05 -1.79 6.68
N THR A 50 -1.36 -3.08 6.58
CA THR A 50 -2.74 -3.58 6.53
C THR A 50 -2.97 -4.68 7.57
N LEU A 51 -4.02 -4.56 8.36
CA LEU A 51 -4.51 -5.62 9.23
C LEU A 51 -5.16 -6.72 8.38
N ILE A 52 -4.55 -7.91 8.37
CA ILE A 52 -4.99 -9.09 7.59
C ILE A 52 -5.46 -10.26 8.47
N GLY A 53 -5.28 -10.13 9.79
CA GLY A 53 -5.89 -10.96 10.83
C GLY A 53 -5.98 -10.16 12.13
N PRO A 54 -6.66 -10.66 13.19
CA PRO A 54 -6.85 -9.91 14.44
C PRO A 54 -5.54 -9.41 15.06
N ASP A 55 -4.46 -10.18 14.95
CA ASP A 55 -3.12 -9.85 15.46
C ASP A 55 -2.05 -9.88 14.36
N LEU A 56 -2.45 -9.84 13.09
CA LEU A 56 -1.53 -10.00 11.96
C LEU A 56 -1.62 -8.80 11.00
N VAL A 57 -0.49 -8.16 10.79
CA VAL A 57 -0.36 -6.98 9.92
C VAL A 57 0.64 -7.27 8.80
N LEU A 58 0.28 -6.90 7.58
CA LEU A 58 1.09 -7.03 6.37
C LEU A 58 1.65 -5.67 5.95
N THR A 59 2.93 -5.65 5.56
CA THR A 59 3.64 -4.47 5.06
C THR A 59 4.80 -4.88 4.14
N ALA A 60 5.59 -3.92 3.66
CA ALA A 60 6.79 -4.19 2.87
C ALA A 60 8.00 -4.49 3.78
N ALA A 61 8.89 -5.39 3.37
CA ALA A 61 10.07 -5.73 4.16
C ALA A 61 11.05 -4.56 4.29
N HIS A 62 11.21 -3.74 3.24
CA HIS A 62 12.06 -2.56 3.31
C HIS A 62 11.57 -1.51 4.33
N CYS A 63 10.28 -1.50 4.68
CA CYS A 63 9.76 -0.63 5.73
C CYS A 63 10.34 -0.96 7.10
N LEU A 64 10.83 -2.19 7.30
CA LEU A 64 11.42 -2.67 8.54
C LEU A 64 12.95 -2.54 8.55
N ARG A 65 13.52 -1.79 7.60
CA ARG A 65 14.95 -1.46 7.56
C ARG A 65 15.21 0.00 7.95
N ASP A 66 16.27 0.22 8.71
CA ASP A 66 16.75 1.55 9.10
C ASP A 66 17.66 2.17 8.03
N GLY A 67 18.11 3.40 8.27
CA GLY A 67 18.99 4.12 7.34
C GLY A 67 20.36 3.48 7.08
N THR A 68 20.76 2.48 7.86
CA THR A 68 21.98 1.68 7.63
C THR A 68 21.69 0.35 6.92
N GLY A 69 20.41 0.05 6.67
CA GLY A 69 19.95 -1.22 6.11
C GLY A 69 19.69 -2.30 7.16
N GLY A 70 19.96 -2.02 8.44
CA GLY A 70 19.73 -2.91 9.57
C GLY A 70 18.24 -3.09 9.88
N ALA A 71 17.87 -4.22 10.48
CA ALA A 71 16.50 -4.48 10.87
C ALA A 71 16.06 -3.57 12.04
N VAL A 72 14.88 -2.97 11.91
CA VAL A 72 14.24 -2.16 12.95
C VAL A 72 13.66 -3.09 13.99
N ARG A 73 13.99 -2.84 15.27
CA ARG A 73 13.48 -3.65 16.37
C ARG A 73 11.95 -3.47 16.56
N PRO A 74 11.20 -4.53 16.90
CA PRO A 74 9.74 -4.46 17.06
C PRO A 74 9.26 -3.37 18.01
N GLU A 75 10.00 -3.09 19.09
CA GLU A 75 9.58 -2.14 20.12
C GLU A 75 9.56 -0.69 19.62
N ARG A 76 10.26 -0.41 18.51
CA ARG A 76 10.28 0.89 17.82
C ARG A 76 9.17 1.04 16.78
N LEU A 77 8.37 -0.01 16.57
CA LEU A 77 7.29 -0.01 15.60
C LEU A 77 5.95 0.22 16.29
N ARG A 78 5.08 0.98 15.64
CA ARG A 78 3.67 1.14 16.04
C ARG A 78 2.79 1.07 14.79
N PHE A 79 1.73 0.28 14.87
CA PHE A 79 0.69 0.25 13.85
C PHE A 79 -0.50 1.11 14.31
N LEU A 80 -0.89 2.07 13.48
CA LEU A 80 -1.97 3.02 13.73
C LEU A 80 -3.06 2.76 12.68
N ALA A 81 -3.97 1.85 12.98
CA ALA A 81 -5.06 1.42 12.11
C ALA A 81 -6.08 2.55 11.91
N GLY A 82 -6.49 2.81 10.66
CA GLY A 82 -7.50 3.82 10.36
C GLY A 82 -7.11 5.23 10.78
N TRP A 83 -5.82 5.57 10.68
CA TRP A 83 -5.29 6.87 11.04
C TRP A 83 -5.96 8.01 10.23
N LEU A 84 -6.53 8.99 10.92
CA LEU A 84 -7.14 10.17 10.33
C LEU A 84 -6.97 11.36 11.27
N ARG A 85 -6.32 12.42 10.79
CA ARG A 85 -6.21 13.73 11.44
C ARG A 85 -5.78 13.72 12.93
N GLY A 86 -4.91 12.78 13.30
CA GLY A 86 -4.40 12.70 14.68
C GLY A 86 -5.00 11.57 15.51
N GLU A 87 -6.06 10.94 15.01
CA GLU A 87 -6.75 9.83 15.67
C GLU A 87 -6.51 8.53 14.91
N ALA A 88 -6.47 7.41 15.63
CA ALA A 88 -6.45 6.08 15.05
C ALA A 88 -7.63 5.29 15.59
N ALA A 89 -8.25 4.46 14.75
CA ALA A 89 -9.27 3.52 15.19
C ALA A 89 -8.70 2.46 16.16
N ALA A 90 -7.42 2.10 15.99
CA ALA A 90 -6.65 1.32 16.95
C ALA A 90 -5.16 1.65 16.87
N ILE A 91 -4.46 1.59 18.02
CA ILE A 91 -3.01 1.71 18.09
C ILE A 91 -2.46 0.41 18.68
N ALA A 92 -1.56 -0.26 17.96
CA ALA A 92 -1.00 -1.54 18.36
C ALA A 92 0.54 -1.51 18.41
N ARG A 93 1.08 -2.21 19.42
CA ARG A 93 2.51 -2.54 19.51
C ARG A 93 2.81 -3.79 18.69
N ILE A 94 4.03 -3.88 18.16
CA ILE A 94 4.51 -5.05 17.44
C ILE A 94 5.28 -5.96 18.40
N ALA A 95 4.96 -7.24 18.42
CA ALA A 95 5.62 -8.26 19.23
C ALA A 95 6.75 -8.96 18.45
N SER A 96 6.52 -9.28 17.18
CA SER A 96 7.53 -9.91 16.32
C SER A 96 7.36 -9.51 14.86
N VAL A 97 8.45 -9.68 14.11
CA VAL A 97 8.51 -9.39 12.67
C VAL A 97 9.06 -10.60 11.93
N GLU A 98 8.45 -10.89 10.79
CA GLU A 98 8.91 -11.91 9.85
C GLU A 98 9.04 -11.25 8.47
N MET A 99 10.25 -11.25 7.92
CA MET A 99 10.54 -10.67 6.61
C MET A 99 10.88 -11.77 5.63
N ALA A 100 10.33 -11.71 4.41
CA ALA A 100 10.86 -12.51 3.32
C ALA A 100 12.30 -12.07 2.98
N ALA A 101 13.13 -13.00 2.52
CA ALA A 101 14.52 -12.73 2.16
C ALA A 101 14.61 -11.69 1.03
N THR A 102 15.50 -10.71 1.18
CA THR A 102 15.75 -9.66 0.17
C THR A 102 16.97 -10.04 -0.69
N GLY A 103 16.75 -10.46 -1.94
CA GLY A 103 17.77 -10.62 -2.99
C GLY A 103 17.40 -9.77 -4.23
N PRO A 104 18.12 -9.85 -5.37
CA PRO A 104 17.87 -9.02 -6.58
C PRO A 104 16.43 -9.06 -7.13
N ALA A 105 15.65 -10.10 -6.80
CA ALA A 105 14.20 -10.20 -7.01
C ALA A 105 13.37 -9.48 -5.91
N ALA A 106 13.96 -8.47 -5.23
CA ALA A 106 13.49 -7.92 -3.96
C ALA A 106 12.04 -7.49 -4.03
N THR A 107 11.62 -6.83 -5.11
CA THR A 107 10.25 -6.32 -5.26
C THR A 107 9.20 -7.43 -5.22
N ALA A 108 9.44 -8.57 -5.87
CA ALA A 108 8.49 -9.69 -5.88
C ALA A 108 8.34 -10.33 -4.49
N THR A 109 9.36 -10.19 -3.64
CA THR A 109 9.39 -10.74 -2.28
C THR A 109 9.40 -9.68 -1.19
N ASP A 110 9.15 -8.40 -1.50
CA ASP A 110 9.26 -7.28 -0.56
C ASP A 110 8.02 -7.21 0.34
N ARG A 111 7.85 -8.25 1.15
CA ARG A 111 6.73 -8.45 2.05
C ARG A 111 7.23 -8.86 3.43
N ALA A 112 6.53 -8.39 4.44
CA ALA A 112 6.77 -8.75 5.82
C ALA A 112 5.47 -8.85 6.59
N LEU A 113 5.45 -9.78 7.54
CA LEU A 113 4.39 -9.96 8.50
C LEU A 113 4.83 -9.41 9.86
N LEU A 114 3.93 -8.70 10.51
CA LEU A 114 4.08 -8.17 11.85
C LEU A 114 3.02 -8.82 12.74
N ARG A 115 3.44 -9.46 13.84
CA ARG A 115 2.51 -9.91 14.86
C ARG A 115 2.29 -8.81 15.88
N LEU A 116 1.04 -8.49 16.16
CA LEU A 116 0.66 -7.52 17.17
C LEU A 116 0.82 -8.12 18.57
N ALA A 117 1.14 -7.28 19.56
CA ALA A 117 1.25 -7.70 20.95
C ALA A 117 -0.11 -8.02 21.60
N ALA A 118 -1.19 -7.48 21.04
CA ALA A 118 -2.57 -7.79 21.41
C ALA A 118 -3.44 -7.69 20.15
N PRO A 119 -4.49 -8.53 20.02
CA PRO A 119 -5.37 -8.49 18.88
C PRO A 119 -6.20 -7.20 18.83
N VAL A 120 -6.45 -6.70 17.63
CA VAL A 120 -7.43 -5.66 17.33
C VAL A 120 -8.74 -6.35 16.96
N THR A 121 -9.76 -6.21 17.82
CA THR A 121 -11.06 -6.90 17.67
C THR A 121 -12.17 -5.99 17.15
N THR A 122 -11.95 -4.68 17.12
CA THR A 122 -12.94 -3.66 16.70
C THR A 122 -12.90 -3.38 15.20
N ILE A 123 -11.89 -3.87 14.49
CA ILE A 123 -11.67 -3.62 13.06
C ILE A 123 -11.66 -4.97 12.34
N ARG A 124 -12.48 -5.09 11.29
CA ARG A 124 -12.50 -6.27 10.44
C ARG A 124 -11.22 -6.31 9.58
N PRO A 125 -10.38 -7.36 9.66
CA PRO A 125 -9.20 -7.48 8.82
C PRO A 125 -9.57 -7.64 7.33
N LEU A 126 -8.66 -7.24 6.44
CA LEU A 126 -8.83 -7.44 5.00
C LEU A 126 -8.36 -8.85 4.60
N PRO A 127 -9.18 -9.61 3.86
CA PRO A 127 -8.77 -10.92 3.35
C PRO A 127 -7.70 -10.81 2.27
N LEU A 128 -6.93 -11.88 2.09
CA LEU A 128 -5.95 -12.02 0.99
C LEU A 128 -6.57 -12.77 -0.19
N ALA A 129 -6.04 -12.53 -1.39
CA ALA A 129 -6.33 -13.30 -2.60
C ALA A 129 -5.16 -13.21 -3.59
N ALA A 130 -5.11 -14.12 -4.56
CA ALA A 130 -4.20 -14.02 -5.69
C ALA A 130 -4.58 -12.83 -6.61
N PRO A 131 -3.60 -12.15 -7.24
CA PRO A 131 -3.88 -11.09 -8.20
C PRO A 131 -4.45 -11.64 -9.51
N ASP A 132 -5.44 -10.93 -10.06
CA ASP A 132 -6.04 -11.21 -11.37
C ASP A 132 -5.73 -10.06 -12.35
N PRO A 133 -4.82 -10.25 -13.33
CA PRO A 133 -4.50 -9.21 -14.33
C PRO A 133 -5.69 -8.72 -15.15
N GLY A 134 -6.79 -9.48 -15.22
CA GLY A 134 -8.03 -9.10 -15.90
C GLY A 134 -8.90 -8.12 -15.10
N ARG A 135 -8.56 -7.83 -13.84
CA ARG A 135 -9.34 -6.93 -12.97
C ARG A 135 -8.57 -5.66 -12.63
N PRO A 136 -9.25 -4.49 -12.63
CA PRO A 136 -8.62 -3.26 -12.18
C PRO A 136 -8.26 -3.36 -10.70
N ALA A 137 -7.13 -2.77 -10.34
CA ALA A 137 -6.65 -2.68 -8.98
C ALA A 137 -6.89 -1.28 -8.39
N ARG A 138 -6.83 -1.19 -7.07
CA ARG A 138 -6.83 0.06 -6.30
C ARG A 138 -5.69 0.03 -5.30
N ILE A 139 -5.03 1.15 -5.09
CA ILE A 139 -4.03 1.31 -4.04
C ILE A 139 -4.57 2.31 -3.02
N LEU A 140 -4.56 1.91 -1.76
CA LEU A 140 -4.82 2.81 -0.64
C LEU A 140 -3.57 2.94 0.22
N GLY A 141 -3.21 4.15 0.62
CA GLY A 141 -2.03 4.34 1.46
C GLY A 141 -1.84 5.75 1.98
N TYR A 142 -0.94 5.89 2.95
CA TYR A 142 -0.58 7.18 3.52
C TYR A 142 0.62 7.74 2.77
N ARG A 143 0.56 9.01 2.38
CA ARG A 143 1.70 9.70 1.75
C ARG A 143 2.48 10.50 2.78
N ARG A 144 3.80 10.62 2.64
CA ARG A 144 4.63 11.43 3.57
C ARG A 144 4.30 12.91 3.54
N ASP A 145 3.94 13.44 2.38
CA ASP A 145 3.52 14.83 2.20
C ASP A 145 2.08 15.08 2.70
N ARG A 146 1.27 14.02 2.85
CA ARG A 146 -0.10 14.08 3.37
C ARG A 146 -0.35 12.97 4.41
N PRO A 147 0.35 12.98 5.56
CA PRO A 147 0.42 11.83 6.46
C PRO A 147 -0.78 11.69 7.40
N HIS A 148 -1.84 12.48 7.19
CA HIS A 148 -2.99 12.61 8.09
C HIS A 148 -4.29 12.04 7.51
N ALA A 149 -4.26 11.48 6.30
CA ALA A 149 -5.41 10.83 5.67
C ALA A 149 -4.91 9.78 4.66
N LEU A 150 -5.73 8.77 4.40
CA LEU A 150 -5.50 7.85 3.29
C LEU A 150 -5.61 8.60 1.97
N SER A 151 -4.80 8.15 1.02
CA SER A 151 -4.94 8.47 -0.39
C SER A 151 -5.47 7.26 -1.14
N ASP A 152 -6.16 7.51 -2.24
CA ASP A 152 -6.79 6.54 -3.12
C ASP A 152 -6.29 6.74 -4.55
N ALA A 153 -5.74 5.67 -5.11
CA ALA A 153 -5.45 5.53 -6.53
C ALA A 153 -6.22 4.31 -7.05
N GLY A 154 -7.35 4.54 -7.70
CA GLY A 154 -8.24 3.51 -8.21
C GLY A 154 -8.08 3.25 -9.70
N ASP A 155 -8.76 2.19 -10.17
CA ASP A 155 -8.90 1.81 -11.58
C ASP A 155 -7.55 1.60 -12.30
N CYS A 156 -6.55 1.10 -11.55
CA CYS A 156 -5.22 0.82 -12.03
C CYS A 156 -5.22 -0.43 -12.90
N ALA A 157 -4.70 -0.33 -14.12
CA ALA A 157 -4.30 -1.52 -14.88
C ALA A 157 -3.22 -2.27 -14.08
N LEU A 158 -3.34 -3.60 -14.01
CA LEU A 158 -2.40 -4.48 -13.31
C LEU A 158 -1.79 -5.46 -14.31
N GLU A 159 -0.47 -5.60 -14.25
CA GLU A 159 0.30 -6.53 -15.05
C GLU A 159 1.22 -7.37 -14.14
N LEU A 160 1.33 -8.67 -14.42
CA LEU A 160 2.31 -9.55 -13.79
C LEU A 160 3.54 -9.65 -14.68
N LEU A 161 4.66 -9.12 -14.20
CA LEU A 161 5.93 -9.12 -14.92
C LEU A 161 6.67 -10.45 -14.77
N PRO A 162 7.51 -10.83 -15.75
CA PRO A 162 8.48 -11.90 -15.57
C PRO A 162 9.31 -11.70 -14.30
N GLY A 163 9.49 -12.75 -13.51
CA GLY A 163 10.15 -12.67 -12.19
C GLY A 163 9.19 -12.40 -11.02
N GLY A 164 7.88 -12.33 -11.27
CA GLY A 164 6.84 -12.34 -10.24
C GLY A 164 6.59 -10.99 -9.58
N THR A 165 7.02 -9.87 -10.17
CA THR A 165 6.65 -8.53 -9.70
C THR A 165 5.33 -8.10 -10.33
N MET A 166 4.48 -7.41 -9.57
CA MET A 166 3.31 -6.72 -10.12
C MET A 166 3.68 -5.31 -10.54
N ARG A 167 3.17 -4.88 -11.70
CA ARG A 167 3.21 -3.50 -12.17
C ARG A 167 1.80 -2.92 -12.23
N LEU A 168 1.63 -1.71 -11.73
CA LEU A 168 0.37 -0.99 -11.72
C LEU A 168 0.50 0.36 -12.42
N GLY A 169 -0.49 0.69 -13.25
CA GLY A 169 -0.57 1.96 -13.98
C GLY A 169 -0.99 3.18 -13.14
N CYS A 170 -1.05 3.04 -11.82
CA CYS A 170 -1.27 4.14 -10.90
C CYS A 170 0.04 4.57 -10.25
N PRO A 171 0.40 5.86 -10.29
CA PRO A 171 1.54 6.36 -9.56
C PRO A 171 1.26 6.36 -8.06
N VAL A 172 2.29 6.12 -7.25
CA VAL A 172 2.26 6.35 -5.81
C VAL A 172 3.44 7.22 -5.40
N THR A 173 3.46 7.67 -4.15
CA THR A 173 4.57 8.47 -3.62
C THR A 173 5.10 7.87 -2.32
N SER A 174 6.20 8.43 -1.82
CA SER A 174 6.82 7.97 -0.57
C SER A 174 5.81 7.93 0.58
N GLY A 175 5.83 6.84 1.36
CA GLY A 175 4.86 6.54 2.42
C GLY A 175 3.83 5.47 2.02
N ASN A 176 3.50 5.36 0.73
CA ASN A 176 2.60 4.31 0.24
C ASN A 176 3.24 2.91 0.33
N SER A 177 4.58 2.83 0.44
CA SER A 177 5.31 1.60 0.74
C SER A 177 4.61 0.78 1.82
N GLY A 178 4.41 -0.51 1.56
CA GLY A 178 3.69 -1.43 2.45
C GLY A 178 2.16 -1.33 2.38
N GLY A 179 1.62 -0.39 1.62
CA GLY A 179 0.18 -0.24 1.38
C GLY A 179 -0.38 -1.36 0.51
N PRO A 180 -1.66 -1.72 0.71
CA PRO A 180 -2.28 -2.80 -0.03
C PRO A 180 -2.58 -2.40 -1.47
N VAL A 181 -2.29 -3.32 -2.38
CA VAL A 181 -2.95 -3.40 -3.69
C VAL A 181 -4.22 -4.21 -3.49
N LEU A 182 -5.35 -3.63 -3.87
CA LEU A 182 -6.68 -4.15 -3.64
C LEU A 182 -7.35 -4.50 -4.97
N GLN A 183 -8.04 -5.63 -5.00
CA GLN A 183 -9.00 -5.97 -6.06
C GLN A 183 -10.35 -6.31 -5.43
N ARG A 184 -11.42 -6.12 -6.20
CA ARG A 184 -12.77 -6.47 -5.76
C ARG A 184 -13.11 -7.89 -6.22
N GLY A 185 -13.19 -8.80 -5.25
CA GLY A 185 -13.72 -10.15 -5.41
C GLY A 185 -15.22 -10.20 -5.16
N GLU A 186 -15.80 -11.40 -5.22
CA GLU A 186 -17.22 -11.62 -4.93
C GLU A 186 -17.59 -11.27 -3.49
N ALA A 187 -16.70 -11.59 -2.54
CA ALA A 187 -16.87 -11.30 -1.12
C ALA A 187 -16.46 -9.87 -0.71
N GLY A 188 -16.11 -9.01 -1.67
CA GLY A 188 -15.68 -7.64 -1.45
C GLY A 188 -14.19 -7.40 -1.71
N TRP A 189 -13.63 -6.38 -1.08
CA TRP A 189 -12.24 -5.98 -1.27
C TRP A 189 -11.26 -6.97 -0.62
N GLN A 190 -10.24 -7.36 -1.38
CA GLN A 190 -9.18 -8.29 -0.99
C GLN A 190 -7.82 -7.66 -1.28
N VAL A 191 -6.84 -7.95 -0.44
CA VAL A 191 -5.44 -7.58 -0.69
C VAL A 191 -4.82 -8.63 -1.62
N VAL A 192 -4.28 -8.19 -2.75
CA VAL A 192 -3.65 -9.05 -3.75
C VAL A 192 -2.16 -8.78 -3.92
N GLY A 193 -1.67 -7.71 -3.31
CA GLY A 193 -0.27 -7.33 -3.36
C GLY A 193 0.07 -6.22 -2.39
N ILE A 194 1.35 -5.89 -2.30
CA ILE A 194 1.89 -4.85 -1.43
C ILE A 194 2.78 -3.92 -2.23
N VAL A 195 2.52 -2.61 -2.11
CA VAL A 195 3.33 -1.56 -2.74
C VAL A 195 4.76 -1.64 -2.21
N SER A 196 5.72 -1.74 -3.13
CA SER A 196 7.15 -1.87 -2.80
C SER A 196 7.94 -0.67 -3.32
N ALA A 197 7.81 -0.35 -4.61
CA ALA A 197 8.58 0.70 -5.27
C ALA A 197 7.74 1.48 -6.29
N THR A 198 8.26 2.61 -6.76
CA THR A 198 7.65 3.43 -7.82
C THR A 198 8.73 4.20 -8.56
N ASP A 199 8.50 4.49 -9.84
CA ASP A 199 9.31 5.41 -10.65
C ASP A 199 8.63 6.78 -10.84
N GLY A 200 7.50 7.02 -10.17
CA GLY A 200 6.70 8.23 -10.27
C GLY A 200 5.62 8.20 -11.35
N ARG A 201 5.57 7.16 -12.21
CA ARG A 201 4.49 6.94 -13.18
C ARG A 201 3.78 5.64 -12.93
N GLU A 202 4.55 4.60 -12.61
CA GLU A 202 4.06 3.26 -12.35
C GLU A 202 4.42 2.86 -10.91
N THR A 203 3.66 1.90 -10.38
CA THR A 203 3.93 1.29 -9.09
C THR A 203 4.35 -0.15 -9.29
N LEU A 204 5.41 -0.56 -8.59
CA LEU A 204 5.80 -1.95 -8.48
C LEU A 204 5.37 -2.51 -7.11
N ALA A 205 4.82 -3.71 -7.12
CA ALA A 205 4.28 -4.36 -5.96
C ALA A 205 4.71 -5.83 -5.87
N ALA A 206 4.85 -6.33 -4.64
CA ALA A 206 4.97 -7.75 -4.36
C ALA A 206 3.59 -8.39 -4.46
N PRO A 207 3.35 -9.40 -5.32
CA PRO A 207 2.09 -10.13 -5.30
C PRO A 207 1.94 -10.98 -4.04
N LEU A 208 0.69 -11.24 -3.67
CA LEU A 208 0.32 -12.27 -2.70
C LEU A 208 -0.08 -13.55 -3.43
N PRO A 209 0.21 -14.72 -2.84
CA PRO A 209 -0.23 -16.00 -3.39
C PRO A 209 -1.75 -16.17 -3.34
#